data_AF-A0A3D1SET9-F1
#
_entry.id   AF-A0A3D1SET9-F1
#
_cell.length_a   1.000
_cell.length_b   1.000
_cell.length_c   1.000
_cell.angle_alpha   90.00
_cell.angle_beta   90.00
_cell.angle_gamma   90.00
#
_symmetry.space_group_name_H-M   'P 1'
#
loop_
_entity.id
_entity.type
_entity.pdbx_description
1 polymer ?
#
loop_
_entity_poly.entity_id
_entity_poly.type
_entity_poly.pdbx_seq_one_letter_code
_entity_poly.pdbx_strand_id
1 'polypeptide(L)'
;MNNLSSLSDIYKCVVENCVNEYDISGAARELWLDPLVPLRMDGNTFVLATDHEFKKETLKSLYLPHIEEQLKNILGVPMRVEIVVDDKINSQKQVISELINAEPVNDVANIDKKVTYTFDNFIVGPSNNLAFAAAKAVSKKQHEKYNPLFIYGDSGLGKTHLSLAIAARIIERDFCAVYISAPELIRNVDNEQFGRASGDTLSVIADCDLLILDDLGAENNNERSASLLYEVINGRISRSLPIIVSTNYSINELHTRYNDRILSRLLSMNVRFFEGNDNRLSKIR
;
A
#
# COMPACT_ATOMS: atom_id res chain seq x y z
N MET A 1 3.59 -28.22 -28.60
CA MET A 1 3.36 -26.98 -29.36
C MET A 1 2.21 -26.26 -28.67
N ASN A 2 2.51 -25.34 -27.76
CA ASN A 2 1.48 -24.56 -27.07
C ASN A 2 0.92 -23.55 -28.06
N ASN A 3 -0.40 -23.55 -28.20
CA ASN A 3 -1.14 -22.68 -29.11
C ASN A 3 -1.06 -21.25 -28.55
N LEU A 4 -0.18 -20.39 -29.10
CA LEU A 4 -0.09 -18.98 -28.72
C LEU A 4 -1.30 -18.23 -29.30
N SER A 5 -2.43 -18.26 -28.60
CA SER A 5 -3.69 -17.66 -29.07
C SER A 5 -3.87 -16.19 -28.69
N SER A 6 -3.05 -15.63 -27.78
CA SER A 6 -3.18 -14.24 -27.32
C SER A 6 -1.84 -13.52 -27.16
N LEU A 7 -1.86 -12.18 -27.24
CA LEU A 7 -0.70 -11.32 -26.95
C LEU A 7 -0.16 -11.53 -25.52
N SER A 8 -1.05 -11.89 -24.58
CA SER A 8 -0.68 -12.22 -23.21
C SER A 8 0.13 -13.51 -23.13
N ASP A 9 -0.19 -14.52 -23.93
CA ASP A 9 0.57 -15.78 -23.97
C ASP A 9 1.95 -15.58 -24.59
N ILE A 10 2.03 -14.75 -25.64
CA ILE A 10 3.31 -14.34 -26.24
C ILE A 10 4.17 -13.64 -25.20
N TYR A 11 3.60 -12.65 -24.50
CA TYR A 11 4.35 -11.89 -23.50
C TYR A 11 4.78 -12.74 -22.30
N LYS A 12 3.95 -13.66 -21.82
CA LYS A 12 4.34 -14.61 -20.75
C LYS A 12 5.56 -15.44 -21.15
N CYS A 13 5.59 -15.94 -22.39
CA CYS A 13 6.72 -16.68 -22.93
C CYS A 13 7.99 -15.81 -23.00
N VAL A 14 7.85 -14.54 -23.41
CA VAL A 14 8.94 -13.56 -23.39
C VAL A 14 9.51 -13.40 -21.97
N VAL A 15 8.65 -13.18 -20.98
CA VAL A 15 9.07 -13.00 -19.58
C VAL A 15 9.79 -14.25 -19.04
N GLU A 16 9.25 -15.44 -19.30
CA GLU A 16 9.87 -16.70 -18.89
C GLU A 16 11.26 -16.89 -19.52
N ASN A 17 11.41 -16.60 -20.81
CA ASN A 17 12.70 -16.67 -21.48
C ASN A 17 13.69 -15.63 -20.93
N CYS A 18 13.25 -14.39 -20.71
CA CYS A 18 14.09 -13.34 -20.12
C CYS A 18 14.64 -13.75 -18.75
N VAL A 19 13.81 -14.37 -17.91
CA VAL A 19 14.22 -14.84 -16.58
C VAL A 19 15.27 -15.94 -16.69
N ASN A 20 15.05 -16.91 -17.58
CA ASN A 20 15.95 -18.05 -17.74
C ASN A 20 17.27 -17.68 -18.41
N GLU A 21 17.26 -16.76 -19.38
CA GLU A 21 18.42 -16.46 -20.22
C GLU A 21 19.31 -15.36 -19.64
N TYR A 22 18.75 -14.42 -18.87
CA TYR A 22 19.51 -13.30 -18.28
C TYR A 22 19.56 -13.33 -16.74
N ASP A 23 19.21 -14.46 -16.12
CA ASP A 23 19.26 -14.68 -14.66
C ASP A 23 18.53 -13.58 -13.86
N ILE A 24 17.37 -13.16 -14.36
CA ILE A 24 16.57 -12.11 -13.73
C ILE A 24 15.93 -12.69 -12.46
N SER A 25 16.30 -12.14 -11.31
CA SER A 25 15.73 -12.58 -10.02
C SER A 25 14.20 -12.52 -10.02
N GLY A 26 13.55 -13.41 -9.26
CA GLY A 26 12.09 -13.42 -9.14
C GLY A 26 11.49 -12.09 -8.69
N ALA A 27 12.17 -11.38 -7.79
CA ALA A 27 11.75 -10.04 -7.36
C ALA A 27 11.86 -8.98 -8.48
N ALA A 28 12.89 -9.07 -9.32
CA ALA A 28 13.03 -8.17 -10.47
C ALA A 28 11.97 -8.48 -11.55
N ARG A 29 11.68 -9.76 -11.79
CA ARG A 29 10.58 -10.18 -12.67
C ARG A 29 9.24 -9.61 -12.20
N GLU A 30 8.89 -9.82 -10.94
CA GLU A 30 7.61 -9.40 -10.35
C GLU A 30 7.46 -7.87 -10.34
N LEU A 31 8.56 -7.13 -10.17
CA LEU A 31 8.53 -5.66 -10.11
C LEU A 31 8.50 -4.99 -11.48
N TRP A 32 9.21 -5.55 -12.47
CA TRP A 32 9.47 -4.89 -13.75
C TRP A 32 8.73 -5.54 -14.92
N LEU A 33 8.72 -6.87 -15.00
CA LEU A 33 8.22 -7.59 -16.17
C LEU A 33 6.77 -8.02 -16.03
N ASP A 34 6.39 -8.63 -14.90
CA ASP A 34 5.01 -9.09 -14.68
C ASP A 34 3.95 -7.96 -14.72
N PRO A 35 4.24 -6.71 -14.29
CA PRO A 35 3.27 -5.62 -14.36
C PRO A 35 3.04 -5.03 -15.76
N LEU A 36 3.84 -5.42 -16.76
CA LEU A 36 3.70 -4.91 -18.12
C LEU A 36 2.52 -5.61 -18.82
N VAL A 37 1.60 -4.80 -19.35
CA VAL A 37 0.40 -5.32 -20.02
C VAL A 37 0.56 -5.21 -21.53
N PRO A 38 0.48 -6.32 -22.28
CA PRO A 38 0.47 -6.25 -23.74
C PRO A 38 -0.85 -5.68 -24.25
N LEU A 39 -0.80 -4.49 -24.84
CA LEU A 39 -2.00 -3.81 -25.34
C LEU A 39 -2.36 -4.26 -26.75
N ARG A 40 -1.40 -4.19 -27.67
CA ARG A 40 -1.59 -4.47 -29.09
C ARG A 40 -0.26 -4.76 -29.78
N MET A 41 -0.37 -5.30 -30.99
CA MET A 41 0.76 -5.52 -31.88
C MET A 41 0.40 -4.96 -33.26
N ASP A 42 1.09 -3.90 -33.66
CA ASP A 42 0.86 -3.20 -34.93
C ASP A 42 2.07 -3.44 -35.85
N GLY A 43 1.93 -4.40 -36.77
CA GLY A 43 3.03 -4.79 -37.67
C GLY A 43 4.22 -5.34 -36.88
N ASN A 44 5.35 -4.63 -36.93
CA ASN A 44 6.59 -4.98 -36.21
C ASN A 44 6.74 -4.25 -34.87
N THR A 45 5.69 -3.60 -34.37
CA THR A 45 5.72 -2.91 -33.07
C THR A 45 4.84 -3.64 -32.06
N PHE A 46 5.42 -4.02 -30.92
CA PHE A 46 4.72 -4.62 -29.79
C PHE A 46 4.55 -3.56 -28.70
N VAL A 47 3.30 -3.21 -28.37
CA VAL A 47 2.99 -2.13 -27.43
C VAL A 47 2.70 -2.71 -26.05
N LEU A 48 3.53 -2.33 -25.08
CA LEU A 48 3.38 -2.67 -23.66
C LEU A 48 2.94 -1.44 -22.87
N ALA A 49 2.04 -1.62 -21.92
CA ALA A 49 1.64 -0.57 -20.99
C ALA A 49 2.27 -0.78 -19.61
N THR A 50 2.71 0.32 -19.01
CA THR A 50 3.13 0.38 -17.61
C THR A 50 2.26 1.39 -16.84
N ASP A 51 2.22 1.22 -15.52
CA ASP A 51 1.50 2.09 -14.59
C ASP A 51 2.23 3.40 -14.23
N HIS A 52 3.51 3.57 -14.61
CA HIS A 52 4.31 4.72 -14.17
C HIS A 52 5.44 5.09 -15.14
N GLU A 53 5.64 6.40 -15.38
CA GLU A 53 6.66 6.93 -16.29
C GLU A 53 8.10 6.58 -15.83
N PHE A 54 8.37 6.61 -14.53
CA PHE A 54 9.65 6.11 -13.96
C PHE A 54 9.96 4.65 -14.35
N LYS A 55 8.95 3.77 -14.33
CA LYS A 55 9.14 2.37 -14.73
C LYS A 55 9.43 2.28 -16.22
N LYS A 56 8.73 3.06 -17.04
CA LYS A 56 8.97 3.13 -18.49
C LYS A 56 10.43 3.44 -18.81
N GLU A 57 11.04 4.44 -18.18
CA GLU A 57 12.45 4.78 -18.43
C GLU A 57 13.43 3.69 -17.96
N THR A 58 13.17 3.09 -16.80
CA THR A 58 14.00 1.97 -16.29
C THR A 58 13.87 0.72 -17.17
N LEU A 59 12.64 0.41 -17.62
CA LEU A 59 12.33 -0.70 -18.50
C LEU A 59 12.98 -0.55 -19.87
N LYS A 60 12.91 0.66 -20.44
CA LYS A 60 13.63 1.00 -21.68
C LYS A 60 15.13 0.80 -21.54
N SER A 61 15.71 1.22 -20.41
CA SER A 61 17.16 1.18 -20.23
C SER A 61 17.69 -0.22 -19.94
N LEU A 62 16.96 -1.04 -19.19
CA LEU A 62 17.49 -2.31 -18.65
C LEU A 62 16.92 -3.55 -19.33
N TYR A 63 15.65 -3.54 -19.71
CA TYR A 63 14.94 -4.77 -20.10
C TYR A 63 14.51 -4.77 -21.57
N LEU A 64 14.37 -3.61 -22.20
CA LEU A 64 13.90 -3.50 -23.58
C LEU A 64 14.75 -4.28 -24.59
N PRO A 65 16.10 -4.27 -24.55
CA PRO A 65 16.91 -5.08 -25.46
C PRO A 65 16.62 -6.59 -25.32
N HIS A 66 16.42 -7.06 -24.09
CA HIS A 66 16.12 -8.45 -23.79
C HIS A 66 14.71 -8.83 -24.26
N ILE A 67 13.71 -7.97 -24.03
CA ILE A 67 12.34 -8.19 -24.48
C ILE A 67 12.27 -8.25 -26.01
N GLU A 68 12.96 -7.35 -26.72
CA GLU A 68 13.00 -7.35 -28.19
C GLU A 68 13.70 -8.60 -28.75
N GLU A 69 14.80 -9.03 -28.14
CA GLU A 69 15.50 -10.26 -28.52
C GLU A 69 14.60 -11.50 -28.36
N GLN A 70 13.90 -11.61 -27.23
CA GLN A 70 13.00 -12.73 -26.99
C GLN A 70 11.74 -12.70 -27.87
N LEU A 71 11.19 -11.52 -28.16
CA LEU A 71 10.11 -11.37 -29.13
C LEU A 71 10.55 -11.82 -30.53
N LYS A 72 11.77 -11.49 -30.95
CA LYS A 72 12.35 -11.98 -32.21
C LYS A 72 12.52 -13.49 -32.21
N ASN A 73 12.97 -14.09 -31.11
CA ASN A 73 13.12 -15.54 -30.99
C ASN A 73 11.78 -16.28 -31.11
N ILE A 74 10.71 -15.71 -30.54
CA ILE A 74 9.37 -16.31 -30.53
C ILE A 74 8.64 -16.10 -31.86
N LEU A 75 8.68 -14.87 -32.42
CA LEU A 75 7.91 -14.49 -33.60
C LEU A 75 8.69 -14.66 -34.91
N GLY A 76 10.00 -14.90 -34.85
CA GLY A 76 10.88 -15.11 -36.00
C GLY A 76 11.20 -13.83 -36.80
N VAL A 77 10.68 -12.68 -36.38
CA VAL A 77 10.89 -11.37 -37.01
C VAL A 77 11.33 -10.33 -35.98
N PRO A 78 12.20 -9.37 -36.34
CA PRO A 78 12.58 -8.29 -35.42
C PRO A 78 11.35 -7.45 -35.03
N MET A 79 11.10 -7.36 -33.74
CA MET A 79 10.03 -6.54 -33.15
C MET A 79 10.65 -5.35 -32.44
N ARG A 80 10.06 -4.15 -32.60
CA ARG A 80 10.31 -3.00 -31.74
C ARG A 80 9.33 -3.02 -30.59
N VAL A 81 9.80 -2.73 -29.39
CA VAL A 81 8.93 -2.60 -28.21
C VAL A 81 8.70 -1.13 -27.91
N GLU A 82 7.43 -0.75 -27.82
CA GLU A 82 7.02 0.57 -27.36
C GLU A 82 6.34 0.44 -26.01
N ILE A 83 6.89 1.12 -25.00
CA ILE A 83 6.30 1.15 -23.65
C ILE A 83 5.56 2.48 -23.50
N VAL A 84 4.25 2.40 -23.31
CA VAL A 84 3.36 3.54 -23.06
C VAL A 84 2.92 3.56 -21.59
N VAL A 85 2.61 4.74 -21.08
CA VAL A 85 1.90 4.87 -19.80
C VAL A 85 0.42 4.91 -20.13
N ASP A 86 -0.36 4.01 -19.53
CA ASP A 86 -1.82 4.01 -19.68
C ASP A 86 -2.45 4.49 -18.36
N ASP A 87 -3.04 5.68 -18.40
CA ASP A 87 -3.69 6.29 -17.24
C ASP A 87 -4.90 5.50 -16.73
N LYS A 88 -5.45 4.57 -17.51
CA LYS A 88 -6.49 3.63 -17.02
C LYS A 88 -5.90 2.56 -16.10
N ILE A 89 -4.61 2.23 -16.25
CA ILE A 89 -3.85 1.43 -15.28
C ILE A 89 -3.48 2.30 -14.05
N ASN A 90 -3.27 3.61 -14.26
CA ASN A 90 -3.01 4.60 -13.22
C ASN A 90 -4.27 4.92 -12.36
N SER A 91 -5.47 4.77 -12.91
CA SER A 91 -6.76 5.07 -12.25
C SER A 91 -7.07 4.20 -11.02
N GLN A 92 -6.34 3.10 -10.81
CA GLN A 92 -6.40 2.27 -9.60
C GLN A 92 -5.21 2.48 -8.65
N LYS A 93 -4.21 3.29 -9.02
CA LYS A 93 -2.95 3.49 -8.27
C LYS A 93 -2.63 4.96 -7.91
N GLN A 94 -3.43 5.93 -8.36
CA GLN A 94 -3.17 7.36 -8.18
C GLN A 94 -3.65 7.94 -6.83
N VAL A 95 -3.23 7.34 -5.71
CA VAL A 95 -3.28 7.98 -4.36
C VAL A 95 -1.87 8.04 -3.73
N ILE A 96 -0.87 7.44 -4.38
CA ILE A 96 0.38 7.07 -3.70
C ILE A 96 1.46 8.18 -3.71
N SER A 97 1.41 9.20 -4.57
CA SER A 97 2.52 10.19 -4.65
C SER A 97 2.36 11.45 -3.78
N GLU A 98 1.16 11.76 -3.28
CA GLU A 98 0.95 12.99 -2.51
C GLU A 98 0.97 12.78 -0.97
N LEU A 99 0.62 11.60 -0.46
CA LEU A 99 0.59 11.35 1.00
C LEU A 99 1.93 10.86 1.58
N ILE A 100 2.85 10.35 0.76
CA ILE A 100 4.22 9.99 1.21
C ILE A 100 5.13 11.24 1.27
N ASN A 101 4.72 12.36 0.64
CA ASN A 101 5.45 13.63 0.65
C ASN A 101 4.89 14.67 1.64
N ALA A 102 3.92 14.31 2.49
CA ALA A 102 3.59 15.11 3.66
C ALA A 102 4.72 14.93 4.69
N GLU A 103 5.63 15.89 4.75
CA GLU A 103 6.77 15.91 5.66
C GLU A 103 6.37 15.53 7.11
N PRO A 104 7.06 14.58 7.77
CA PRO A 104 7.19 14.62 9.21
C PRO A 104 8.22 15.69 9.53
N VAL A 105 7.79 16.94 9.69
CA VAL A 105 8.65 17.93 10.35
C VAL A 105 8.73 17.53 11.83
N ASN A 106 9.80 16.84 12.19
CA ASN A 106 10.71 17.28 13.25
C ASN A 106 11.95 16.38 13.31
N ASP A 107 13.08 17.03 13.05
CA ASP A 107 14.46 16.69 13.42
C ASP A 107 14.64 15.43 14.28
N VAL A 108 14.99 14.32 13.61
CA VAL A 108 16.03 13.41 14.10
C VAL A 108 16.85 12.97 12.89
N ALA A 109 18.03 13.59 12.79
CA ALA A 109 19.17 13.23 11.96
C ALA A 109 19.09 11.89 11.19
N ASN A 110 19.06 11.99 9.87
CA ASN A 110 19.86 11.14 8.97
C ASN A 110 19.76 9.60 9.18
N ILE A 111 18.55 9.07 9.37
CA ILE A 111 18.33 7.61 9.33
C ILE A 111 17.86 7.24 7.92
N ASP A 112 18.84 6.82 7.12
CA ASP A 112 18.77 6.05 5.87
C ASP A 112 17.44 6.00 5.10
N LYS A 113 17.49 6.44 3.84
CA LYS A 113 16.50 6.24 2.76
C LYS A 113 16.25 4.75 2.40
N LYS A 114 16.44 3.81 3.32
CA LYS A 114 16.46 2.35 3.10
C LYS A 114 15.57 1.55 4.06
N VAL A 115 14.68 2.19 4.83
CA VAL A 115 13.71 1.45 5.65
C VAL A 115 12.46 1.14 4.82
N THR A 116 12.46 0.02 4.10
CA THR A 116 11.24 -0.51 3.49
C THR A 116 10.37 -1.12 4.60
N TYR A 117 9.18 -0.58 4.84
CA TYR A 117 8.23 -1.10 5.82
C TYR A 117 7.56 -2.39 5.33
N THR A 118 8.31 -3.49 5.31
CA THR A 118 7.83 -4.83 4.95
C THR A 118 7.77 -5.74 6.17
N PHE A 119 7.06 -6.87 6.06
CA PHE A 119 7.07 -7.90 7.11
C PHE A 119 8.48 -8.44 7.36
N ASP A 120 9.31 -8.52 6.33
CA ASP A 120 10.67 -9.07 6.42
C ASP A 120 11.61 -8.19 7.24
N ASN A 121 11.34 -6.87 7.25
CA ASN A 121 12.10 -5.89 8.04
C ASN A 121 11.48 -5.64 9.43
N PHE A 122 10.41 -6.35 9.81
CA PHE A 122 9.76 -6.17 11.11
C PHE A 122 10.41 -7.06 12.17
N ILE A 123 10.95 -6.43 13.22
CA ILE A 123 11.55 -7.16 14.35
C ILE A 123 10.43 -7.72 15.23
N VAL A 124 10.24 -9.04 15.15
CA VAL A 124 9.28 -9.76 15.98
C VAL A 124 9.91 -10.06 17.35
N GLY A 125 9.22 -9.63 18.41
CA GLY A 125 9.55 -9.93 19.80
C GLY A 125 8.31 -10.44 20.56
N PRO A 126 8.48 -10.94 21.79
CA PRO A 126 7.37 -11.45 22.61
C PRO A 126 6.20 -10.48 22.73
N SER A 127 6.51 -9.18 22.74
CA SER A 127 5.55 -8.10 22.99
C SER A 127 4.77 -7.63 21.74
N ASN A 128 5.17 -8.07 20.54
CA ASN A 128 4.49 -7.73 19.28
C ASN A 128 4.17 -8.94 18.39
N ASN A 129 4.53 -10.16 18.81
CA ASN A 129 4.32 -11.41 18.05
C ASN A 129 2.84 -11.68 17.74
N LEU A 130 1.94 -11.44 18.71
CA LEU A 130 0.50 -11.64 18.52
C LEU A 130 -0.05 -10.71 17.42
N ALA A 131 0.39 -9.45 17.43
CA ALA A 131 0.02 -8.47 16.43
C ALA A 131 0.62 -8.81 15.06
N PHE A 132 1.89 -9.20 15.01
CA PHE A 132 2.55 -9.65 13.79
C PHE A 132 1.86 -10.85 13.15
N ALA A 133 1.51 -11.86 13.95
CA ALA A 133 0.78 -13.03 13.48
C ALA A 133 -0.62 -12.67 12.93
N ALA A 134 -1.34 -11.78 13.61
CA ALA A 134 -2.64 -11.28 13.15
C ALA A 134 -2.53 -10.51 11.83
N ALA A 135 -1.54 -9.61 11.71
CA ALA A 135 -1.25 -8.87 10.49
C ALA A 135 -0.92 -9.77 9.30
N LYS A 136 -0.11 -10.82 9.53
CA LYS A 136 0.22 -11.82 8.51
C LYS A 136 -1.01 -12.65 8.10
N ALA A 137 -2.00 -12.81 8.99
CA ALA A 137 -3.26 -13.47 8.67
C ALA A 137 -4.18 -12.55 7.84
N VAL A 138 -4.29 -11.27 8.21
CA VAL A 138 -5.03 -10.24 7.44
C VAL A 138 -4.52 -10.18 6.00
N SER A 139 -3.20 -10.15 5.80
CA SER A 139 -2.60 -10.06 4.46
C SER A 139 -2.78 -11.31 3.59
N LYS A 140 -3.13 -12.47 4.18
CA LYS A 140 -3.22 -13.76 3.47
C LYS A 140 -4.60 -14.13 2.92
N LYS A 141 -5.56 -13.21 2.90
CA LYS A 141 -7.00 -13.49 2.61
C LYS A 141 -7.73 -14.31 3.70
N GLN A 142 -7.22 -14.36 4.95
CA GLN A 142 -8.05 -14.74 6.11
C GLN A 142 -8.75 -13.51 6.71
N HIS A 143 -9.22 -12.60 5.83
CA HIS A 143 -9.72 -11.27 6.18
C HIS A 143 -10.86 -11.31 7.19
N GLU A 144 -11.76 -12.30 7.09
CA GLU A 144 -12.96 -12.37 7.93
C GLU A 144 -12.68 -12.49 9.44
N LYS A 145 -11.53 -13.05 9.85
CA LYS A 145 -11.28 -13.35 11.26
C LYS A 145 -10.55 -12.25 12.03
N TYR A 146 -9.92 -11.31 11.33
CA TYR A 146 -9.01 -10.32 11.93
C TYR A 146 -9.27 -8.88 11.47
N ASN A 147 -10.30 -8.68 10.66
CA ASN A 147 -10.78 -7.39 10.18
C ASN A 147 -12.18 -7.13 10.76
N PRO A 148 -12.49 -5.91 11.23
CA PRO A 148 -11.63 -4.73 11.42
C PRO A 148 -10.53 -4.95 12.48
N LEU A 149 -9.36 -4.31 12.32
CA LEU A 149 -8.18 -4.43 13.21
C LEU A 149 -7.92 -3.11 13.95
N PHE A 150 -7.89 -3.14 15.29
CA PHE A 150 -7.53 -1.98 16.11
C PHE A 150 -6.23 -2.25 16.87
N ILE A 151 -5.23 -1.39 16.68
CA ILE A 151 -3.90 -1.50 17.28
C ILE A 151 -3.66 -0.32 18.23
N TYR A 152 -3.27 -0.59 19.47
CA TYR A 152 -2.91 0.48 20.42
C TYR A 152 -1.70 0.11 21.26
N GLY A 153 -1.03 1.13 21.79
CA GLY A 153 0.18 1.00 22.62
C GLY A 153 1.10 2.19 22.42
N ASP A 154 2.16 2.29 23.21
CA ASP A 154 3.05 3.47 23.20
C ASP A 154 3.77 3.70 21.86
N SER A 155 4.30 4.90 21.68
CA SER A 155 5.06 5.27 20.47
C SER A 155 6.28 4.36 20.27
N GLY A 156 6.64 4.11 19.01
CA GLY A 156 7.88 3.38 18.68
C GLY A 156 7.83 1.86 18.82
N LEU A 157 6.65 1.27 19.09
CA LEU A 157 6.48 -0.18 19.20
C LEU A 157 6.29 -0.90 17.85
N GLY A 158 6.26 -0.15 16.74
CA GLY A 158 6.14 -0.71 15.39
C GLY A 158 4.72 -0.82 14.84
N LYS A 159 3.73 -0.11 15.42
CA LYS A 159 2.35 -0.09 14.91
C LYS A 159 2.27 0.36 13.45
N THR A 160 2.83 1.53 13.14
CA THR A 160 2.89 2.08 11.77
C THR A 160 3.64 1.15 10.82
N HIS A 161 4.79 0.61 11.23
CA HIS A 161 5.51 -0.39 10.44
C HIS A 161 4.61 -1.58 10.11
N LEU A 162 3.92 -2.13 11.10
CA LEU A 162 3.05 -3.29 10.90
C LEU A 162 1.91 -2.98 9.94
N SER A 163 1.24 -1.84 10.11
CA SER A 163 0.17 -1.41 9.22
C SER A 163 0.66 -1.26 7.78
N LEU A 164 1.82 -0.62 7.57
CA LEU A 164 2.43 -0.46 6.26
C LEU A 164 2.91 -1.79 5.65
N ALA A 165 3.38 -2.72 6.47
CA ALA A 165 3.74 -4.06 6.01
C ALA A 165 2.52 -4.86 5.52
N ILE A 166 1.36 -4.71 6.18
CA ILE A 166 0.09 -5.26 5.68
C ILE A 166 -0.28 -4.61 4.34
N ALA A 167 -0.20 -3.28 4.25
CA ALA A 167 -0.50 -2.54 3.02
C ALA A 167 0.36 -3.02 1.86
N ALA A 168 1.68 -3.10 2.06
CA ALA A 168 2.62 -3.59 1.04
C ALA A 168 2.21 -4.96 0.49
N ARG A 169 1.82 -5.90 1.38
CA ARG A 169 1.40 -7.24 0.95
C ARG A 169 0.04 -7.29 0.25
N ILE A 170 -0.84 -6.33 0.53
CA ILE A 170 -2.13 -6.18 -0.15
C ILE A 170 -1.91 -5.56 -1.54
N ILE A 171 -1.02 -4.57 -1.63
CA ILE A 171 -0.62 -3.93 -2.89
C ILE A 171 0.08 -4.91 -3.83
N GLU A 172 0.94 -5.79 -3.31
CA GLU A 172 1.56 -6.90 -4.08
C GLU A 172 0.53 -7.86 -4.71
N ARG A 173 -0.73 -7.80 -4.30
CA ARG A 173 -1.83 -8.61 -4.82
C ARG A 173 -2.81 -7.81 -5.67
N ASP A 174 -2.39 -6.63 -6.12
CA ASP A 174 -3.16 -5.68 -6.94
C ASP A 174 -4.44 -5.16 -6.26
N PHE A 175 -4.45 -5.09 -4.92
CA PHE A 175 -5.53 -4.42 -4.18
C PHE A 175 -5.09 -3.02 -3.75
N CYS A 176 -6.06 -2.10 -3.70
CA CYS A 176 -5.84 -0.71 -3.30
C CYS A 176 -5.80 -0.57 -1.77
N ALA A 177 -4.70 -0.04 -1.25
CA ALA A 177 -4.57 0.31 0.16
C ALA A 177 -4.31 1.80 0.31
N VAL A 178 -5.07 2.46 1.19
CA VAL A 178 -4.90 3.88 1.52
C VAL A 178 -4.41 3.99 2.96
N TYR A 179 -3.31 4.70 3.14
CA TYR A 179 -2.80 5.10 4.45
C TYR A 179 -3.05 6.58 4.66
N ILE A 180 -3.61 6.95 5.80
CA ILE A 180 -3.78 8.33 6.20
C ILE A 180 -3.73 8.45 7.73
N SER A 181 -3.08 9.49 8.24
CA SER A 181 -3.15 9.78 9.68
C SER A 181 -4.48 10.45 10.02
N ALA A 182 -5.01 10.26 11.23
CA ALA A 182 -6.25 10.93 11.66
C ALA A 182 -6.17 12.47 11.53
N PRO A 183 -5.08 13.16 11.94
CA PRO A 183 -4.95 14.60 11.74
C PRO A 183 -4.97 15.03 10.26
N GLU A 184 -4.34 14.24 9.39
CA GLU A 184 -4.28 14.53 7.95
C GLU A 184 -5.63 14.32 7.27
N LEU A 185 -6.37 13.28 7.64
CA LEU A 185 -7.74 13.06 7.17
C LEU A 185 -8.62 14.27 7.48
N ILE A 186 -8.60 14.75 8.72
CA ILE A 186 -9.36 15.96 9.10
C ILE A 186 -8.93 17.15 8.24
N ARG A 187 -7.63 17.37 8.10
CA ARG A 187 -7.07 18.51 7.34
C ARG A 187 -7.48 18.48 5.87
N ASN A 188 -7.38 17.33 5.22
CA ASN A 188 -7.69 17.18 3.80
C ASN A 188 -9.18 17.40 3.54
N VAL A 189 -10.04 16.76 4.34
CA VAL A 189 -11.50 16.92 4.22
C VAL A 189 -11.93 18.35 4.51
N ASP A 190 -11.34 19.01 5.51
CA ASP A 190 -11.62 20.42 5.77
C ASP A 190 -11.20 21.30 4.58
N ASN A 191 -9.99 21.10 4.04
CA ASN A 191 -9.51 21.88 2.90
C ASN A 191 -10.38 21.69 1.65
N GLU A 192 -10.85 20.47 1.38
CA GLU A 192 -11.77 20.14 0.29
C GLU A 192 -13.14 20.81 0.51
N GLN A 193 -13.73 20.67 1.70
CA GLN A 193 -15.04 21.25 2.01
C GLN A 193 -15.05 22.79 2.01
N PHE A 194 -13.94 23.42 2.40
CA PHE A 194 -13.82 24.88 2.37
C PHE A 194 -13.34 25.41 1.01
N GLY A 195 -13.21 24.56 -0.02
CA GLY A 195 -12.78 24.95 -1.36
C GLY A 195 -11.34 25.45 -1.45
N ARG A 196 -10.50 25.10 -0.47
CA ARG A 196 -9.07 25.45 -0.39
C ARG A 196 -8.19 24.46 -1.14
N ALA A 197 -8.72 23.26 -1.39
CA ALA A 197 -8.10 22.23 -2.21
C ALA A 197 -9.19 21.60 -3.11
N SER A 198 -8.77 21.09 -4.27
CA SER A 198 -9.59 20.20 -5.09
C SER A 198 -9.23 18.77 -4.72
N GLY A 199 -10.23 17.94 -4.45
CA GLY A 199 -10.01 16.56 -4.03
C GLY A 199 -11.32 15.90 -3.63
N ASP A 200 -11.25 14.59 -3.41
CA ASP A 200 -12.36 13.79 -2.92
C ASP A 200 -11.83 12.70 -1.98
N THR A 201 -11.18 13.13 -0.90
CA THR A 201 -10.56 12.25 0.09
C THR A 201 -11.57 11.23 0.62
N LEU A 202 -12.83 11.63 0.84
CA LEU A 202 -13.86 10.75 1.39
C LEU A 202 -14.25 9.62 0.43
N SER A 203 -14.39 9.88 -0.87
CA SER A 203 -14.66 8.80 -1.83
C SER A 203 -13.47 7.85 -1.95
N VAL A 204 -12.24 8.38 -2.00
CA VAL A 204 -11.01 7.57 -2.06
C VAL A 204 -10.91 6.59 -0.89
N ILE A 205 -11.14 7.04 0.35
CA ILE A 205 -11.07 6.16 1.53
C ILE A 205 -12.26 5.20 1.64
N ALA A 206 -13.40 5.55 1.03
CA ALA A 206 -14.59 4.71 1.00
C ALA A 206 -14.48 3.54 0.01
N ASP A 207 -13.81 3.77 -1.13
CA ASP A 207 -13.74 2.83 -2.25
C ASP A 207 -12.49 1.92 -2.24
N CYS A 208 -11.46 2.25 -1.45
CA CYS A 208 -10.26 1.40 -1.39
C CYS A 208 -10.47 0.06 -0.66
N ASP A 209 -9.72 -0.96 -1.06
CA ASP A 209 -9.81 -2.32 -0.50
C ASP A 209 -9.32 -2.38 0.95
N LEU A 210 -8.33 -1.58 1.34
CA LEU A 210 -7.88 -1.41 2.72
C LEU A 210 -7.72 0.07 3.07
N LEU A 211 -8.30 0.49 4.20
CA LEU A 211 -7.98 1.76 4.84
C LEU A 211 -7.09 1.54 6.08
N ILE A 212 -6.00 2.27 6.18
CA ILE A 212 -5.20 2.41 7.40
C ILE A 212 -5.40 3.84 7.91
N LEU A 213 -6.00 3.95 9.08
CA LEU A 213 -6.16 5.18 9.83
C LEU A 213 -5.18 5.19 11.01
N ASP A 214 -4.05 5.88 10.85
CA ASP A 214 -2.99 5.91 11.85
C ASP A 214 -3.11 7.10 12.82
N ASP A 215 -2.44 7.01 13.96
CA ASP A 215 -2.34 8.06 14.98
C ASP A 215 -3.69 8.66 15.42
N LEU A 216 -4.71 7.80 15.56
CA LEU A 216 -6.01 8.20 16.10
C LEU A 216 -5.84 8.86 17.48
N GLY A 217 -6.34 10.07 17.64
CA GLY A 217 -6.26 10.87 18.85
C GLY A 217 -5.18 11.94 18.78
N ALA A 218 -4.32 11.95 17.75
CA ALA A 218 -3.35 13.01 17.55
C ALA A 218 -3.96 14.30 16.98
N GLU A 219 -5.18 14.24 16.45
CA GLU A 219 -5.87 15.39 15.88
C GLU A 219 -6.46 16.33 16.94
N ASN A 220 -6.90 17.50 16.48
CA ASN A 220 -7.58 18.47 17.34
C ASN A 220 -8.90 17.88 17.84
N ASN A 221 -9.03 17.77 19.16
CA ASN A 221 -10.26 17.26 19.76
C ASN A 221 -11.40 18.28 19.64
N ASN A 222 -12.29 18.07 18.66
CA ASN A 222 -13.50 18.85 18.49
C ASN A 222 -14.63 17.97 17.90
N GLU A 223 -15.87 18.42 18.02
CA GLU A 223 -17.05 17.65 17.64
C GLU A 223 -17.09 17.31 16.14
N ARG A 224 -16.61 18.21 15.28
CA ARG A 224 -16.55 18.00 13.83
C ARG A 224 -15.56 16.89 13.48
N SER A 225 -14.35 16.94 14.04
CA SER A 225 -13.32 15.92 13.83
C SER A 225 -13.77 14.55 14.36
N ALA A 226 -14.36 14.52 15.57
CA ALA A 226 -14.93 13.30 16.13
C ALA A 226 -16.07 12.72 15.25
N SER A 227 -16.96 13.57 14.74
CA SER A 227 -18.07 13.14 13.88
C SER A 227 -17.58 12.55 12.56
N LEU A 228 -16.59 13.18 11.92
CA LEU A 228 -15.98 12.68 10.68
C LEU A 228 -15.28 11.33 10.89
N LEU A 229 -14.44 11.22 11.94
CA LEU A 229 -13.76 9.96 12.27
C LEU A 229 -14.77 8.85 12.57
N TYR A 230 -15.84 9.16 13.32
CA TYR A 230 -16.92 8.21 13.57
C TYR A 230 -17.55 7.74 12.27
N GLU A 231 -17.89 8.64 11.35
CA GLU A 231 -18.53 8.31 10.08
C GLU A 231 -17.66 7.37 9.23
N VAL A 232 -16.37 7.67 9.11
CA VAL A 232 -15.40 6.85 8.36
C VAL A 232 -15.28 5.45 8.98
N ILE A 233 -15.02 5.37 10.28
CA ILE A 233 -14.84 4.09 10.99
C ILE A 233 -16.13 3.27 10.94
N ASN A 234 -17.27 3.88 11.27
CA ASN A 234 -18.57 3.21 11.26
C ASN A 234 -18.96 2.74 9.85
N GLY A 235 -18.71 3.55 8.83
CA GLY A 235 -19.04 3.23 7.44
C GLY A 235 -18.25 2.01 6.95
N ARG A 236 -16.95 1.95 7.24
CA ARG A 236 -16.11 0.78 6.94
C ARG A 236 -16.59 -0.47 7.66
N ILE A 237 -16.79 -0.40 8.98
CA ILE A 237 -17.23 -1.55 9.80
C ILE A 237 -18.59 -2.07 9.35
N SER A 238 -19.57 -1.18 9.14
CA SER A 238 -20.95 -1.58 8.80
C SER A 238 -21.03 -2.25 7.42
N ARG A 239 -20.14 -1.88 6.50
CA ARG A 239 -20.01 -2.52 5.17
C ARG A 239 -19.07 -3.73 5.16
N SER A 240 -18.53 -4.12 6.31
CA SER A 240 -17.51 -5.18 6.43
C SER A 240 -16.27 -4.94 5.54
N LEU A 241 -15.94 -3.67 5.28
CA LEU A 241 -14.79 -3.29 4.46
C LEU A 241 -13.50 -3.23 5.29
N PRO A 242 -12.34 -3.63 4.75
CA PRO A 242 -11.10 -3.67 5.52
C PRO A 242 -10.60 -2.35 6.08
N ILE A 243 -10.38 -2.31 7.39
CA ILE A 243 -9.84 -1.14 8.09
C ILE A 243 -8.87 -1.56 9.20
N ILE A 244 -7.74 -0.86 9.26
CA ILE A 244 -6.79 -0.88 10.37
C ILE A 244 -6.84 0.50 11.01
N VAL A 245 -7.04 0.55 12.31
CA VAL A 245 -6.96 1.78 13.10
C VAL A 245 -5.83 1.63 14.10
N SER A 246 -4.93 2.61 14.19
CA SER A 246 -3.87 2.64 15.19
C SER A 246 -3.89 3.90 16.05
N THR A 247 -3.45 3.77 17.30
CA THR A 247 -3.32 4.89 18.23
C THR A 247 -2.10 4.73 19.14
N ASN A 248 -1.50 5.85 19.54
CA ASN A 248 -0.49 5.91 20.60
C ASN A 248 -1.11 6.12 22.00
N TYR A 249 -2.43 6.26 22.09
CA TYR A 249 -3.13 6.51 23.36
C TYR A 249 -3.65 5.21 23.97
N SER A 250 -3.67 5.17 25.29
CA SER A 250 -4.37 4.14 26.05
C SER A 250 -5.89 4.25 25.88
N ILE A 251 -6.61 3.18 26.19
CA ILE A 251 -8.09 3.15 26.13
C ILE A 251 -8.70 4.25 27.04
N ASN A 252 -8.09 4.52 28.20
CA ASN A 252 -8.55 5.56 29.12
C ASN A 252 -8.36 6.98 28.56
N GLU A 253 -7.24 7.23 27.88
CA GLU A 253 -6.99 8.52 27.23
C GLU A 253 -7.93 8.72 26.04
N LEU A 254 -8.19 7.66 25.25
CA LEU A 254 -9.19 7.70 24.19
C LEU A 254 -10.59 7.97 24.73
N HIS A 255 -10.95 7.44 25.90
CA HIS A 255 -12.23 7.73 26.57
C HIS A 255 -12.38 9.20 26.97
N THR A 256 -11.26 9.88 27.23
CA THR A 256 -11.27 11.31 27.53
C THR A 256 -11.38 12.15 26.26
N ARG A 257 -10.83 11.65 25.14
CA ARG A 257 -10.81 12.36 23.85
C ARG A 257 -12.10 12.18 23.05
N TYR A 258 -12.67 10.99 23.05
CA TYR A 258 -13.81 10.64 22.20
C TYR A 258 -15.04 10.28 23.01
N ASN A 259 -16.20 10.43 22.37
CA ASN A 259 -17.44 9.93 22.92
C ASN A 259 -17.51 8.39 22.88
N ASP A 260 -18.44 7.82 23.65
CA ASP A 260 -18.66 6.37 23.75
C ASP A 260 -18.94 5.71 22.40
N ARG A 261 -19.43 6.46 21.39
CA ARG A 261 -19.78 5.89 20.08
C ARG A 261 -18.53 5.46 19.32
N ILE A 262 -17.49 6.28 19.28
CA ILE A 262 -16.22 5.93 18.61
C ILE A 262 -15.55 4.79 19.38
N LEU A 263 -15.45 4.90 20.70
CA LEU A 263 -14.85 3.86 21.53
C LEU A 263 -15.55 2.51 21.37
N SER A 264 -16.88 2.49 21.39
CA SER A 264 -17.66 1.26 21.20
C SER A 264 -17.34 0.59 19.86
N ARG A 265 -17.13 1.38 18.80
CA ARG A 265 -16.71 0.84 17.50
C ARG A 265 -15.29 0.29 17.55
N LEU A 266 -14.33 1.03 18.09
CA LEU A 266 -12.94 0.59 18.21
C LEU A 266 -12.82 -0.72 19.01
N LEU A 267 -13.50 -0.80 20.15
CA LEU A 267 -13.48 -1.97 21.03
C LEU A 267 -14.24 -3.18 20.47
N SER A 268 -15.13 -2.98 19.50
CA SER A 268 -15.78 -4.06 18.75
C SER A 268 -14.89 -4.69 17.67
N MET A 269 -13.76 -4.05 17.35
CA MET A 269 -12.79 -4.54 16.37
C MET A 269 -11.92 -5.65 16.98
N ASN A 270 -11.09 -6.28 16.15
CA ASN A 270 -10.03 -7.15 16.64
C ASN A 270 -8.96 -6.28 17.32
N VAL A 271 -9.03 -6.17 18.64
CA VAL A 271 -8.12 -5.34 19.43
C VAL A 271 -6.77 -6.04 19.61
N ARG A 272 -5.67 -5.32 19.37
CA ARG A 272 -4.29 -5.76 19.58
C ARG A 272 -3.51 -4.70 20.35
N PHE A 273 -3.06 -5.09 21.53
CA PHE A 273 -2.15 -4.29 22.34
C PHE A 273 -0.71 -4.56 21.93
N PHE A 274 0.06 -3.50 21.74
CA PHE A 274 1.52 -3.55 21.62
C PHE A 274 2.12 -3.12 22.94
N GLU A 275 2.86 -4.02 23.56
CA GLU A 275 3.64 -3.75 24.76
C GLU A 275 5.12 -3.68 24.38
N GLY A 276 5.96 -3.08 25.22
CA GLY A 276 7.42 -3.13 25.08
C GLY A 276 8.09 -1.77 25.16
N ASN A 277 9.38 -1.75 24.78
CA ASN A 277 10.19 -0.54 24.75
C ASN A 277 10.26 0.01 23.32
N ASP A 278 10.42 1.33 23.19
CA ASP A 278 10.57 1.99 21.88
C ASP A 278 11.75 1.38 21.10
N ASN A 279 11.44 0.69 20.00
CA ASN A 279 12.41 -0.03 19.20
C ASN A 279 13.31 0.93 18.39
N ARG A 280 12.94 2.21 18.23
CA ARG A 280 13.79 3.21 17.58
C ARG A 280 15.06 3.48 18.38
N LEU A 281 14.99 3.37 19.70
CA LEU A 281 16.14 3.54 20.60
C LEU A 281 17.15 2.39 20.51
N SER A 282 16.73 1.22 20.02
CA SER A 282 17.61 0.05 19.88
C SER A 282 18.55 0.12 18.68
N LYS A 283 18.22 0.95 17.66
CA LYS A 283 19.03 1.16 16.44
C LYS A 283 20.15 2.19 16.59
N ILE A 284 20.31 2.81 17.77
CA ILE A 284 21.31 3.87 18.04
C ILE A 284 22.59 3.29 18.68
N ARG A 285 22.77 1.96 18.71
CA ARG A 285 23.97 1.30 19.26
C ARG A 285 24.74 0.53 18.20
#